data_AF-Q2W9G5-F1
#
_entry.id   AF-Q2W9G5-F1
#
_cell.length_a   1.000
_cell.length_b   1.000
_cell.length_c   1.000
_cell.angle_alpha   90.00
_cell.angle_beta   90.00
_cell.angle_gamma   90.00
#
_symmetry.space_group_name_H-M   'P 1'
#
loop_
_entity.id
_entity.type
_entity.pdbx_description
1 polymer ?
#
loop_
_entity_poly.entity_id
_entity_poly.type
_entity_poly.pdbx_seq_one_letter_code
_entity_poly.pdbx_strand_id
1 'polypeptide(L)'
;MIAWGDVMKRAVPLVLLLLSSTSALAAGAGMETRNYVARRLTADSHVQVEVGGVELSGPVCRVSGTVRKVFAGALAAGDALAFRLPCGPADFWPLDRLKSARVAEVFLKSGLNGAEAADDGEGLRAIAAVTAQPQSVDDPALVREMTESIARYRIDAEVKRRNPAAALTLARVPDPVLRARLLAHAAGLMSVHRLPEAEATGDEAMAAVKALPDAEVRLESGLVALESLAMGQARKAALTLADALEPDVDALTLPSRRDAASLVLYGARIRSDDPAAAFVSLSKVTDPATRRDRLSNMPFAQKDFSPVNPDSLGWMDRLLAGAEALPASDFRTEALTQLCRTAQRSAMEMAKMPNLLGKAGAMAEVAARRRHGPSAQLLALIREAEGGAAARAEAARWHAVSASGFDGAMKSRAEALTALGTFTPAERSAAARLLQPSATGDVSPARLVEMAANATSR
;
A
#
# COMPACT_ATOMS: atom_id res chain seq x y z
N MET A 1 -3.81 40.67 -5.70
CA MET A 1 -5.07 39.97 -5.36
C MET A 1 -5.01 38.57 -5.94
N ILE A 2 -4.66 37.57 -5.13
CA ILE A 2 -4.67 36.17 -5.53
C ILE A 2 -6.00 35.59 -5.04
N ALA A 3 -6.78 35.03 -5.94
CA ALA A 3 -8.13 34.51 -5.68
C ALA A 3 -8.07 33.29 -4.75
N TRP A 4 -8.62 33.42 -3.55
CA TRP A 4 -8.73 32.35 -2.53
C TRP A 4 -9.73 31.23 -2.92
N GLY A 5 -10.47 31.38 -4.02
CA GLY A 5 -11.54 30.46 -4.43
C GLY A 5 -11.06 29.12 -5.04
N ASP A 6 -9.84 29.06 -5.57
CA ASP A 6 -9.33 27.85 -6.26
C ASP A 6 -8.52 26.90 -5.36
N VAL A 7 -8.14 27.35 -4.15
CA VAL A 7 -7.40 26.51 -3.19
C VAL A 7 -8.34 25.51 -2.50
N MET A 8 -9.59 25.89 -2.22
CA MET A 8 -10.56 25.01 -1.56
C MET A 8 -11.10 23.90 -2.49
N LYS A 9 -11.19 24.14 -3.81
CA LYS A 9 -11.73 23.14 -4.76
C LYS A 9 -10.78 21.98 -5.04
N ARG A 10 -9.47 22.14 -4.77
CA ARG A 10 -8.45 21.08 -4.93
C ARG A 10 -8.19 20.29 -3.64
N ALA A 11 -8.71 20.73 -2.49
CA ALA A 11 -8.53 20.04 -1.21
C ALA A 11 -9.48 18.84 -1.05
N VAL A 12 -10.70 18.94 -1.57
CA VAL A 12 -11.76 17.93 -1.40
C VAL A 12 -11.47 16.57 -2.07
N PRO A 13 -10.85 16.49 -3.27
CA PRO A 13 -10.52 15.19 -3.88
C PRO A 13 -9.39 14.44 -3.17
N LEU A 14 -8.49 15.16 -2.47
CA LEU A 14 -7.33 14.58 -1.81
C LEU A 14 -7.69 13.98 -0.43
N VAL A 15 -8.64 14.58 0.28
CA VAL A 15 -9.20 14.04 1.54
C VAL A 15 -9.89 12.69 1.27
N LEU A 16 -10.59 12.55 0.15
CA LEU A 16 -11.20 11.29 -0.30
C LEU A 16 -10.16 10.22 -0.68
N LEU A 17 -9.01 10.62 -1.24
CA LEU A 17 -7.91 9.70 -1.58
C LEU A 17 -7.13 9.23 -0.34
N LEU A 18 -6.99 10.07 0.69
CA LEU A 18 -6.32 9.70 1.96
C LEU A 18 -7.18 8.80 2.86
N LEU A 19 -8.50 8.83 2.71
CA LEU A 19 -9.42 7.89 3.36
C LEU A 19 -9.31 6.45 2.81
N SER A 20 -8.79 6.29 1.58
CA SER A 20 -8.70 4.98 0.90
C SER A 20 -7.55 4.08 1.38
N SER A 21 -6.60 4.61 2.17
CA SER A 21 -5.50 3.83 2.75
C SER A 21 -5.76 3.35 4.18
N THR A 22 -6.95 3.60 4.73
CA THR A 22 -7.31 3.04 6.04
C THR A 22 -7.81 1.60 5.86
N SER A 23 -7.01 0.66 6.35
CA SER A 23 -7.23 -0.78 6.33
C SER A 23 -8.68 -1.15 6.70
N ALA A 24 -9.21 -2.19 6.05
CA ALA A 24 -10.57 -2.73 6.19
C ALA A 24 -11.01 -3.11 7.64
N LEU A 25 -10.13 -2.96 8.64
CA LEU A 25 -10.39 -3.20 10.06
C LEU A 25 -11.16 -2.05 10.75
N ALA A 26 -11.22 -0.85 10.17
CA ALA A 26 -11.78 0.34 10.83
C ALA A 26 -13.26 0.67 10.51
N ALA A 27 -13.94 -0.14 9.70
CA ALA A 27 -15.14 0.32 8.98
C ALA A 27 -16.48 0.25 9.74
N GLY A 28 -16.57 -0.39 10.92
CA GLY A 28 -17.88 -0.63 11.56
C GLY A 28 -18.42 0.52 12.43
N ALA A 29 -17.55 1.20 13.18
CA ALA A 29 -17.91 2.25 14.14
C ALA A 29 -17.39 3.65 13.75
N GLY A 30 -16.49 3.74 12.78
CA GLY A 30 -15.83 4.99 12.38
C GLY A 30 -16.72 5.98 11.62
N MET A 31 -17.86 5.55 11.06
CA MET A 31 -18.71 6.43 10.24
C MET A 31 -19.44 7.51 11.07
N GLU A 32 -20.11 7.13 12.16
CA GLU A 32 -20.81 8.12 13.01
C GLU A 32 -19.84 9.09 13.68
N THR A 33 -18.68 8.58 14.09
CA THR A 33 -17.60 9.37 14.65
C THR A 33 -17.01 10.37 13.64
N ARG A 34 -16.75 9.95 12.39
CA ARG A 34 -16.22 10.80 11.29
C ARG A 34 -17.11 12.01 11.01
N ASN A 35 -18.42 11.85 11.16
CA ASN A 35 -19.37 12.93 10.97
C ASN A 35 -19.24 14.02 12.05
N TYR A 36 -18.87 13.68 13.28
CA TYR A 36 -18.72 14.66 14.37
C TYR A 36 -17.55 15.65 14.16
N VAL A 37 -16.37 15.17 13.78
CA VAL A 37 -15.23 16.08 13.52
C VAL A 37 -15.44 16.88 12.23
N ALA A 38 -16.06 16.30 11.21
CA ALA A 38 -16.44 17.02 10.00
C ALA A 38 -17.41 18.20 10.31
N ARG A 39 -18.37 18.00 11.23
CA ARG A 39 -19.28 19.06 11.72
C ARG A 39 -18.52 20.18 12.42
N ARG A 40 -17.53 19.88 13.25
CA ARG A 40 -16.72 20.90 13.94
C ARG A 40 -15.83 21.69 12.97
N LEU A 41 -15.23 21.03 11.97
CA LEU A 41 -14.39 21.70 10.98
C LEU A 41 -15.16 22.66 10.07
N THR A 42 -16.46 22.44 9.91
CA THR A 42 -17.35 23.26 9.08
C THR A 42 -18.13 24.30 9.88
N ALA A 43 -18.03 24.29 11.21
CA ALA A 43 -18.75 25.18 12.09
C ALA A 43 -17.90 26.38 12.53
N ASP A 44 -18.50 27.57 12.47
CA ASP A 44 -17.95 28.81 13.01
C ASP A 44 -18.14 28.90 14.53
N SER A 45 -19.11 28.20 15.10
CA SER A 45 -19.40 28.21 16.54
C SER A 45 -20.01 26.91 17.06
N HIS A 46 -19.72 26.56 18.32
CA HIS A 46 -20.31 25.43 19.05
C HIS A 46 -20.83 25.93 20.40
N VAL A 47 -22.15 25.85 20.56
CA VAL A 47 -22.87 26.50 21.68
C VAL A 47 -24.00 25.64 22.22
N GLN A 48 -24.42 25.91 23.46
CA GLN A 48 -25.71 25.48 23.99
C GLN A 48 -26.66 26.66 24.01
N VAL A 49 -27.84 26.48 23.42
CA VAL A 49 -28.87 27.49 23.23
C VAL A 49 -30.08 27.09 24.05
N GLU A 50 -30.57 27.98 24.89
CA GLU A 50 -31.92 27.85 25.42
C GLU A 50 -32.90 28.26 24.33
N VAL A 51 -33.72 27.30 23.89
CA VAL A 51 -34.63 27.49 22.77
C VAL A 51 -35.80 28.33 23.24
N GLY A 52 -35.95 29.52 22.66
CA GLY A 52 -37.05 30.45 22.93
C GLY A 52 -38.19 30.33 21.93
N GLY A 53 -37.93 29.84 20.72
CA GLY A 53 -38.96 29.67 19.69
C GLY A 53 -38.48 28.86 18.48
N VAL A 54 -39.44 28.22 17.79
CA VAL A 54 -39.20 27.49 16.54
C VAL A 54 -40.29 27.86 15.54
N GLU A 55 -39.89 28.50 14.45
CA GLU A 55 -40.77 28.95 13.37
C GLU A 55 -40.55 28.10 12.11
N LEU A 56 -41.61 27.57 11.51
CA LEU A 56 -41.53 26.83 10.26
C LEU A 56 -41.54 27.81 9.07
N SER A 57 -40.58 27.66 8.16
CA SER A 57 -40.47 28.43 6.92
C SER A 57 -40.20 27.49 5.75
N GLY A 58 -41.27 26.93 5.18
CA GLY A 58 -41.18 25.89 4.14
C GLY A 58 -40.63 24.59 4.72
N PRO A 59 -39.63 23.92 4.09
CA PRO A 59 -39.00 22.70 4.63
C PRO A 59 -37.94 22.96 5.72
N VAL A 60 -37.74 24.22 6.11
CA VAL A 60 -36.69 24.65 7.04
C VAL A 60 -37.31 25.30 8.27
N CYS A 61 -36.79 25.00 9.45
CA CYS A 61 -37.13 25.67 10.69
C CYS A 61 -36.12 26.77 10.99
N ARG A 62 -36.61 27.89 11.51
CA ARG A 62 -35.81 28.90 12.19
C ARG A 62 -35.97 28.68 13.69
N VAL A 63 -34.88 28.34 14.36
CA VAL A 63 -34.81 28.20 15.82
C VAL A 63 -34.24 29.51 16.37
N SER A 64 -34.94 30.13 17.32
CA SER A 64 -34.49 31.31 18.04
C SER A 64 -34.32 31.02 19.52
N GLY A 65 -33.39 31.71 20.17
CA GLY A 65 -33.09 31.48 21.57
C GLY A 65 -31.96 32.35 22.10
N THR A 66 -31.49 32.00 23.29
CA THR A 66 -30.38 32.69 23.96
C THR A 66 -29.23 31.71 24.14
N VAL A 67 -28.02 32.12 23.76
CA VAL A 67 -26.80 31.35 24.01
C VAL A 67 -26.57 31.27 25.51
N ARG A 68 -26.54 30.06 26.06
CA ARG A 68 -26.26 29.81 27.48
C ARG A 68 -24.81 29.44 27.74
N LYS A 69 -24.20 28.71 26.81
CA LYS A 69 -22.80 28.27 26.91
C LYS A 69 -22.14 28.31 25.55
N VAL A 70 -20.88 28.73 25.54
CA VAL A 70 -20.02 28.73 24.37
C VAL A 70 -18.87 27.77 24.62
N PHE A 71 -18.65 26.84 23.70
CA PHE A 71 -17.52 25.91 23.72
C PHE A 71 -16.45 26.30 22.69
N ALA A 72 -16.87 26.89 21.57
CA ALA A 72 -15.98 27.45 20.56
C ALA A 72 -16.71 28.52 19.71
N GLY A 73 -15.96 29.45 19.11
CA GLY A 73 -16.48 30.49 18.23
C GLY A 73 -16.53 31.89 18.85
N ALA A 74 -17.09 32.85 18.11
CA ALA A 74 -17.09 34.28 18.46
C ALA A 74 -18.33 34.74 19.24
N LEU A 75 -19.36 33.90 19.38
CA LEU A 75 -20.56 34.20 20.16
C LEU A 75 -20.25 34.30 21.66
N ALA A 76 -21.05 35.05 22.41
CA ALA A 76 -20.96 35.17 23.87
C ALA A 76 -22.18 34.54 24.57
N ALA A 77 -21.99 34.11 25.81
CA ALA A 77 -23.11 33.68 26.65
C ALA A 77 -24.00 34.90 26.97
N GLY A 78 -25.31 34.73 26.79
CA GLY A 78 -26.31 35.80 26.90
C GLY A 78 -26.76 36.35 25.54
N ASP A 79 -26.04 36.06 24.44
CA ASP A 79 -26.41 36.57 23.12
C ASP A 79 -27.72 35.97 22.63
N ALA A 80 -28.54 36.81 21.99
CA ALA A 80 -29.67 36.32 21.20
C ALA A 80 -29.15 35.66 19.92
N LEU A 81 -29.63 34.45 19.63
CA LEU A 81 -29.22 33.67 18.47
C LEU A 81 -30.45 33.17 17.72
N ALA A 82 -30.39 33.23 16.39
CA ALA A 82 -31.33 32.52 15.53
C ALA A 82 -30.56 31.76 14.45
N PHE A 83 -30.90 30.48 14.26
CA PHE A 83 -30.29 29.64 13.24
C PHE A 83 -31.33 28.81 12.49
N ARG A 84 -30.96 28.31 11.31
CA ARG A 84 -31.84 27.54 10.44
C ARG A 84 -31.39 26.09 10.30
N LEU A 85 -32.35 25.16 10.17
CA LEU A 85 -32.09 23.76 9.82
C LEU A 85 -33.30 23.12 9.11
N PRO A 86 -33.11 22.10 8.25
CA PRO A 86 -34.21 21.27 7.75
C PRO A 86 -35.01 20.62 8.90
N CYS A 87 -36.33 20.60 8.78
CA CYS A 87 -37.20 20.09 9.86
C CYS A 87 -38.53 19.49 9.39
N GLY A 88 -38.59 19.05 8.14
CA GLY A 88 -39.70 18.31 7.58
C GLY A 88 -39.92 16.96 8.29
N PRO A 89 -41.04 16.28 7.99
CA PRO A 89 -41.41 15.03 8.67
C PRO A 89 -40.41 13.88 8.48
N ALA A 90 -39.61 13.91 7.40
CA ALA A 90 -38.58 12.93 7.09
C ALA A 90 -37.16 13.37 7.47
N ASP A 91 -37.00 14.59 7.99
CA ASP A 91 -35.69 15.13 8.36
C ASP A 91 -35.28 14.66 9.77
N PHE A 92 -33.98 14.75 10.08
CA PHE A 92 -33.41 14.28 11.34
C PHE A 92 -33.99 14.99 12.58
N TRP A 93 -34.42 16.25 12.43
CA TRP A 93 -35.07 17.06 13.45
C TRP A 93 -36.46 17.53 13.02
N PRO A 94 -37.50 16.68 13.17
CA PRO A 94 -38.87 17.10 12.88
C PRO A 94 -39.29 18.30 13.75
N LEU A 95 -40.15 19.18 13.21
CA LEU A 95 -40.64 20.39 13.88
C LEU A 95 -41.08 20.15 15.34
N ASP A 96 -41.84 19.09 15.61
CA ASP A 96 -42.36 18.80 16.94
C ASP A 96 -41.24 18.48 17.94
N ARG A 97 -40.19 17.80 17.47
CA ARG A 97 -39.01 17.50 18.28
C ARG A 97 -38.24 18.77 18.63
N LEU A 98 -38.08 19.70 17.68
CA LEU A 98 -37.45 21.00 17.92
C LEU A 98 -38.25 21.85 18.90
N LYS A 99 -39.58 21.91 18.77
CA LYS A 99 -40.46 22.64 19.70
C LYS A 99 -40.40 22.09 21.13
N SER A 100 -40.18 20.79 21.28
CA SER A 100 -40.06 20.16 22.60
C SER A 100 -38.69 20.36 23.27
N ALA A 101 -37.67 20.76 22.49
CA ALA A 101 -36.33 20.96 23.01
C ALA A 101 -36.27 22.26 23.83
N ARG A 102 -35.92 22.17 25.12
CA ARG A 102 -35.73 23.35 25.98
C ARG A 102 -34.32 23.94 25.86
N VAL A 103 -33.34 23.07 25.79
CA VAL A 103 -31.94 23.43 25.54
C VAL A 103 -31.43 22.56 24.42
N ALA A 104 -30.69 23.15 23.49
CA ALA A 104 -30.07 22.44 22.39
C ALA A 104 -28.58 22.76 22.29
N GLU A 105 -27.75 21.71 22.15
CA GLU A 105 -26.34 21.85 21.78
C GLU A 105 -26.23 21.80 20.26
N VAL A 106 -25.60 22.82 19.66
CA VAL A 106 -25.58 23.02 18.21
C VAL A 106 -24.22 23.49 17.70
N PHE A 107 -23.87 23.01 16.51
CA PHE A 107 -22.78 23.51 15.68
C PHE A 107 -23.36 24.45 14.63
N LEU A 108 -22.80 25.65 14.51
CA LEU A 108 -23.33 26.71 13.64
C LEU A 108 -22.31 27.07 12.59
N LYS A 109 -22.76 27.30 11.36
CA LYS A 109 -21.98 27.86 10.26
C LYS A 109 -22.67 29.11 9.72
N SER A 110 -21.91 29.98 9.07
CA SER A 110 -22.42 31.14 8.37
C SER A 110 -23.06 30.71 7.05
N GLY A 111 -24.36 30.95 6.92
CA GLY A 111 -25.14 30.72 5.72
C GLY A 111 -25.49 32.01 5.00
N LEU A 112 -26.07 31.88 3.79
CA LEU A 112 -26.49 33.03 2.97
C LEU A 112 -27.56 33.91 3.65
N ASN A 113 -28.32 33.33 4.58
CA ASN A 113 -29.42 34.00 5.27
C ASN A 113 -29.20 34.07 6.80
N GLY A 114 -27.95 34.16 7.24
CA GLY A 114 -27.56 34.15 8.66
C GLY A 114 -27.03 32.80 9.13
N ALA A 115 -27.04 32.54 10.43
CA ALA A 115 -26.52 31.29 10.98
C ALA A 115 -27.38 30.08 10.56
N GLU A 116 -26.72 28.99 10.24
CA GLU A 116 -27.33 27.70 9.90
C GLU A 116 -26.73 26.62 10.80
N ALA A 117 -27.50 25.58 11.12
CA ALA A 117 -26.93 24.39 11.73
C ALA A 117 -25.94 23.74 10.75
N ALA A 118 -24.77 23.34 11.24
CA ALA A 118 -23.84 22.55 10.46
C ALA A 118 -24.45 21.16 10.19
N ASP A 119 -24.18 20.60 9.01
CA ASP A 119 -24.61 19.25 8.59
C ASP A 119 -26.12 19.02 8.74
N ASP A 120 -26.92 20.01 8.29
CA ASP A 120 -28.39 19.96 8.28
C ASP A 120 -29.04 19.63 9.64
N GLY A 121 -28.33 19.90 10.73
CA GLY A 121 -28.80 19.66 12.09
C GLY A 121 -28.55 18.24 12.60
N GLU A 122 -27.87 17.36 11.87
CA GLU A 122 -27.55 16.02 12.39
C GLU A 122 -26.64 16.05 13.64
N GLY A 123 -25.85 17.12 13.79
CA GLY A 123 -25.06 17.39 15.00
C GLY A 123 -25.83 18.06 16.14
N LEU A 124 -27.06 18.53 15.92
CA LEU A 124 -27.89 19.14 16.94
C LEU A 124 -28.34 18.07 17.95
N ARG A 125 -28.34 18.40 19.24
CA ARG A 125 -28.84 17.54 20.32
C ARG A 125 -29.74 18.33 21.26
N ALA A 126 -30.90 17.78 21.59
CA ALA A 126 -31.73 18.29 22.68
C ALA A 126 -31.14 17.77 24.00
N ILE A 127 -30.83 18.68 24.91
CA ILE A 127 -30.27 18.37 26.23
C ILE A 127 -31.25 18.82 27.31
N ALA A 128 -31.29 18.08 28.42
CA ALA A 128 -32.26 18.34 29.49
C ALA A 128 -31.96 19.62 30.29
N ALA A 129 -30.68 20.01 30.36
CA ALA A 129 -30.19 21.20 31.06
C ALA A 129 -28.86 21.65 30.44
N VAL A 130 -28.48 22.91 30.71
CA VAL A 130 -27.17 23.45 30.33
C VAL A 130 -26.06 22.69 31.08
N THR A 131 -25.05 22.22 30.37
CA THR A 131 -23.93 21.46 30.94
C THR A 131 -22.62 22.25 30.90
N ALA A 132 -21.72 21.97 31.85
CA ALA A 132 -20.43 22.67 31.93
C ALA A 132 -19.47 22.28 30.78
N GLN A 133 -19.56 21.02 30.34
CA GLN A 133 -18.83 20.45 29.22
C GLN A 133 -19.80 20.07 28.10
N PRO A 134 -19.36 20.07 26.83
CA PRO A 134 -20.23 19.65 25.73
C PRO A 134 -20.62 18.19 25.91
N GLN A 135 -21.89 17.87 25.64
CA GLN A 135 -22.35 16.48 25.66
C GLN A 135 -21.79 15.70 24.48
N SER A 136 -21.50 16.39 23.38
CA SER A 136 -20.76 15.82 22.28
C SER A 136 -19.27 16.09 22.47
N VAL A 137 -18.47 15.03 22.53
CA VAL A 137 -17.01 15.12 22.62
C VAL A 137 -16.44 14.47 21.37
N ASP A 138 -15.35 15.03 20.84
CA ASP A 138 -14.69 14.39 19.72
C ASP A 138 -14.21 13.01 20.17
N ASP A 139 -14.47 11.97 19.36
CA ASP A 139 -13.88 10.67 19.64
C ASP A 139 -12.36 10.83 19.65
N PRO A 140 -11.70 10.49 20.76
CA PRO A 140 -10.25 10.59 20.88
C PRO A 140 -9.50 9.88 19.74
N ALA A 141 -10.06 8.80 19.18
CA ALA A 141 -9.48 8.08 18.04
C ALA A 141 -9.48 8.93 16.76
N LEU A 142 -10.57 9.64 16.47
CA LEU A 142 -10.67 10.48 15.28
C LEU A 142 -9.91 11.79 15.42
N VAL A 143 -9.89 12.42 16.60
CA VAL A 143 -9.01 13.57 16.87
C VAL A 143 -7.56 13.20 16.59
N ARG A 144 -7.15 12.00 17.03
CA ARG A 144 -5.81 11.47 16.77
C ARG A 144 -5.56 11.31 15.28
N GLU A 145 -6.48 10.68 14.53
CA GLU A 145 -6.37 10.48 13.06
C GLU A 145 -6.26 11.82 12.30
N MET A 146 -7.07 12.80 12.66
CA MET A 146 -7.07 14.13 12.03
C MET A 146 -5.82 14.94 12.39
N THR A 147 -5.40 14.87 13.65
CA THR A 147 -4.15 15.48 14.12
C THR A 147 -2.96 14.88 13.36
N GLU A 148 -2.92 13.56 13.22
CA GLU A 148 -1.90 12.85 12.45
C GLU A 148 -1.89 13.32 10.99
N SER A 149 -3.06 13.41 10.35
CA SER A 149 -3.18 13.82 8.95
C SER A 149 -2.71 15.26 8.71
N ILE A 150 -3.12 16.20 9.57
CA ILE A 150 -2.68 17.61 9.48
C ILE A 150 -1.18 17.71 9.73
N ALA A 151 -0.66 17.00 10.73
CA ALA A 151 0.77 17.00 11.05
C ALA A 151 1.59 16.44 9.88
N ARG A 152 1.19 15.31 9.28
CA ARG A 152 1.84 14.72 8.10
C ARG A 152 1.94 15.72 6.94
N TYR A 153 0.84 16.40 6.62
CA TYR A 153 0.83 17.42 5.56
C TYR A 153 1.81 18.57 5.84
N ARG A 154 1.84 19.06 7.09
CA ARG A 154 2.76 20.14 7.48
C ARG A 154 4.22 19.69 7.49
N ILE A 155 4.50 18.46 7.95
CA ILE A 155 5.82 17.85 7.92
C ILE A 155 6.34 17.76 6.48
N ASP A 156 5.52 17.26 5.54
CA ASP A 156 5.86 17.22 4.11
C ASP A 156 6.22 18.60 3.55
N ALA A 157 5.41 19.62 3.87
CA ALA A 157 5.69 20.99 3.44
C ALA A 157 7.03 21.53 3.99
N GLU A 158 7.34 21.29 5.26
CA GLU A 158 8.59 21.73 5.88
C GLU A 158 9.82 20.95 5.37
N VAL A 159 9.69 19.63 5.16
CA VAL A 159 10.76 18.82 4.56
C VAL A 159 11.06 19.28 3.13
N LYS A 160 10.03 19.56 2.32
CA LYS A 160 10.19 20.11 0.95
C LYS A 160 10.85 21.49 0.94
N ARG A 161 10.61 22.31 1.98
CA ARG A 161 11.30 23.58 2.22
C ARG A 161 12.73 23.41 2.75
N ARG A 162 13.19 22.18 2.94
CA ARG A 162 14.48 21.83 3.57
C ARG A 162 14.63 22.40 4.98
N ASN A 163 13.55 22.38 5.76
CA ASN A 163 13.51 22.81 7.15
C ASN A 163 13.27 21.61 8.10
N PRO A 164 14.28 20.74 8.29
CA PRO A 164 14.14 19.53 9.10
C PRO A 164 13.84 19.83 10.56
N ALA A 165 14.33 20.94 11.11
CA ALA A 165 14.06 21.33 12.50
C ALA A 165 12.56 21.62 12.74
N ALA A 166 11.90 22.35 11.83
CA ALA A 166 10.46 22.59 11.93
C ALA A 166 9.65 21.31 11.74
N ALA A 167 10.05 20.45 10.79
CA ALA A 167 9.42 19.14 10.60
C ALA A 167 9.51 18.27 11.87
N LEU A 168 10.67 18.22 12.53
CA LEU A 168 10.85 17.47 13.77
C LEU A 168 10.05 18.06 14.94
N THR A 169 9.91 19.38 15.00
CA THR A 169 9.07 20.04 16.01
C THR A 169 7.61 19.61 15.88
N LEU A 170 7.12 19.46 14.63
CA LEU A 170 5.78 18.97 14.35
C LEU A 170 5.62 17.46 14.64
N ALA A 171 6.69 16.68 14.51
CA ALA A 171 6.67 15.24 14.74
C ALA A 171 6.79 14.84 16.23
N ARG A 172 7.50 15.64 17.04
CA ARG A 172 7.76 15.38 18.47
C ARG A 172 6.61 15.84 19.36
N VAL A 173 5.42 15.31 19.09
CA VAL A 173 4.21 15.59 19.88
C VAL A 173 4.21 14.83 21.23
N PRO A 174 3.43 15.29 22.23
CA PRO A 174 3.34 14.61 23.53
C PRO A 174 2.67 13.23 23.48
N ASP A 175 1.73 13.00 22.56
CA ASP A 175 1.09 11.69 22.38
C ASP A 175 2.14 10.69 21.83
N PRO A 176 2.46 9.61 22.56
CA PRO A 176 3.56 8.72 22.20
C PRO A 176 3.29 7.90 20.93
N VAL A 177 2.02 7.57 20.65
CA VAL A 177 1.61 6.84 19.45
C VAL A 177 1.77 7.72 18.22
N LEU A 178 1.25 8.95 18.28
CA LEU A 178 1.42 9.94 17.22
C LEU A 178 2.88 10.28 17.00
N ARG A 179 3.65 10.47 18.07
CA ARG A 179 5.08 10.77 17.97
C ARG A 179 5.82 9.68 17.19
N ALA A 180 5.59 8.40 17.50
CA ALA A 180 6.24 7.29 16.80
C ALA A 180 5.92 7.29 15.29
N ARG A 181 4.64 7.47 14.93
CA ARG A 181 4.19 7.48 13.53
C ARG A 181 4.67 8.71 12.75
N LEU A 182 4.61 9.89 13.37
CA LEU A 182 5.02 11.15 12.74
C LEU A 182 6.54 11.24 12.57
N LEU A 183 7.33 10.74 13.53
CA LEU A 183 8.78 10.64 13.37
C LEU A 183 9.14 9.69 12.23
N ALA A 184 8.49 8.53 12.12
CA ALA A 184 8.68 7.61 11.01
C ALA A 184 8.34 8.23 9.65
N HIS A 185 7.24 8.99 9.59
CA HIS A 185 6.85 9.74 8.39
C HIS A 185 7.88 10.83 8.02
N ALA A 186 8.35 11.60 9.00
CA ALA A 186 9.38 12.61 8.80
C ALA A 186 10.70 11.99 8.31
N ALA A 187 11.17 10.91 8.96
CA ALA A 187 12.37 10.18 8.55
C ALA A 187 12.27 9.67 7.10
N GLY A 188 11.12 9.10 6.73
CA GLY A 188 10.85 8.68 5.37
C GLY A 188 10.96 9.83 4.36
N LEU A 189 10.27 10.95 4.61
CA LEU A 189 10.35 12.11 3.71
C LEU A 189 11.77 12.69 3.62
N MET A 190 12.47 12.80 4.75
CA MET A 190 13.85 13.28 4.80
C MET A 190 14.78 12.38 4.00
N SER A 191 14.58 11.06 4.04
CA SER A 191 15.36 10.09 3.27
C SER A 191 15.14 10.25 1.76
N VAL A 192 13.89 10.36 1.30
CA VAL A 192 13.56 10.66 -0.12
C VAL A 192 14.24 11.96 -0.59
N HIS A 193 14.24 12.99 0.26
CA HIS A 193 14.84 14.28 -0.04
C HIS A 193 16.35 14.37 0.23
N ARG A 194 16.98 13.26 0.65
CA ARG A 194 18.42 13.14 0.95
C ARG A 194 18.92 14.17 1.97
N LEU A 195 18.13 14.42 3.00
CA LEU A 195 18.51 15.30 4.11
C LEU A 195 19.39 14.53 5.12
N PRO A 196 20.42 15.17 5.71
CA PRO A 196 21.37 14.50 6.60
C PRO A 196 20.73 14.00 7.91
N GLU A 197 19.62 14.59 8.35
CA GLU A 197 18.91 14.21 9.58
C GLU A 197 18.10 12.92 9.43
N ALA A 198 17.95 12.38 8.21
CA ALA A 198 17.08 11.25 7.92
C ALA A 198 17.40 10.00 8.76
N GLU A 199 18.69 9.65 8.89
CA GLU A 199 19.12 8.46 9.62
C GLU A 199 18.84 8.59 11.12
N ALA A 200 19.28 9.70 11.74
CA ALA A 200 19.04 9.97 13.15
C ALA A 200 17.54 10.04 13.49
N THR A 201 16.72 10.59 12.58
CA THR A 201 15.26 10.63 12.75
C THR A 201 14.65 9.23 12.64
N GLY A 202 15.19 8.38 11.76
CA GLY A 202 14.81 6.98 11.68
C GLY A 202 15.09 6.23 12.98
N ASP A 203 16.27 6.43 13.56
CA ASP A 203 16.63 5.84 14.86
C ASP A 203 15.72 6.33 16.00
N GLU A 204 15.38 7.63 16.03
CA GLU A 204 14.42 8.18 17.00
C GLU A 204 13.02 7.58 16.82
N ALA A 205 12.55 7.41 15.58
CA ALA A 205 11.26 6.79 15.30
C ALA A 205 11.20 5.35 15.82
N MET A 206 12.23 4.54 15.60
CA MET A 206 12.30 3.18 16.12
C MET A 206 12.31 3.15 17.65
N ALA A 207 13.07 4.05 18.29
CA ALA A 207 13.09 4.16 19.74
C ALA A 207 11.70 4.53 20.29
N ALA A 208 10.99 5.44 19.60
CA ALA A 208 9.63 5.83 19.97
C ALA A 208 8.63 4.67 19.86
N VAL A 209 8.71 3.84 18.80
CA VAL A 209 7.88 2.62 18.69
C VAL A 209 8.19 1.63 19.82
N LYS A 210 9.47 1.36 20.09
CA LYS A 210 9.89 0.42 21.14
C LYS A 210 9.42 0.84 22.53
N ALA A 211 9.37 2.15 22.79
CA ALA A 211 8.94 2.73 24.06
C ALA A 211 7.42 2.67 24.30
N LEU A 212 6.61 2.26 23.32
CA LEU A 212 5.16 2.08 23.51
C LEU A 212 4.91 0.93 24.51
N PRO A 213 4.14 1.17 25.59
CA PRO A 213 4.03 0.22 26.70
C PRO A 213 3.12 -0.98 26.38
N ASP A 214 2.06 -0.73 25.60
CA ASP A 214 1.07 -1.74 25.22
C ASP A 214 1.52 -2.49 23.96
N ALA A 215 1.46 -3.83 24.01
CA ALA A 215 1.96 -4.68 22.92
C ALA A 215 1.10 -4.59 21.65
N GLU A 216 -0.23 -4.50 21.77
CA GLU A 216 -1.13 -4.39 20.62
C GLU A 216 -0.97 -3.01 19.96
N VAL A 217 -0.93 -1.94 20.75
CA VAL A 217 -0.69 -0.57 20.26
C VAL A 217 0.69 -0.43 19.63
N ARG A 218 1.71 -1.07 20.21
CA ARG A 218 3.07 -1.10 19.65
C ARG A 218 3.12 -1.80 18.32
N LEU A 219 2.44 -2.96 18.18
CA LEU A 219 2.38 -3.69 16.93
C LEU A 219 1.64 -2.88 15.85
N GLU A 220 0.43 -2.40 16.14
CA GLU A 220 -0.37 -1.63 15.18
C GLU A 220 0.34 -0.34 14.75
N SER A 221 0.87 0.42 15.71
CA SER A 221 1.56 1.68 15.42
C SER A 221 2.92 1.45 14.76
N GLY A 222 3.61 0.36 15.13
CA GLY A 222 4.85 -0.07 14.52
C GLY A 222 4.67 -0.43 13.05
N LEU A 223 3.60 -1.15 12.69
CA LEU A 223 3.29 -1.48 11.29
C LEU A 223 3.01 -0.22 10.46
N VAL A 224 2.27 0.75 10.99
CA VAL A 224 2.03 2.05 10.31
C VAL A 224 3.32 2.87 10.15
N ALA A 225 4.17 2.87 11.18
CA ALA A 225 5.49 3.52 11.13
C ALA A 225 6.40 2.85 10.09
N LEU A 226 6.40 1.52 10.04
CA LEU A 226 7.16 0.71 9.08
C LEU A 226 6.78 1.05 7.63
N GLU A 227 5.48 1.14 7.32
CA GLU A 227 5.03 1.55 5.99
C GLU A 227 5.55 2.93 5.61
N SER A 228 5.51 3.88 6.55
CA SER A 228 5.99 5.25 6.33
C SER A 228 7.49 5.30 6.05
N LEU A 229 8.30 4.56 6.83
CA LEU A 229 9.75 4.44 6.62
C LEU A 229 10.06 3.78 5.27
N ALA A 230 9.39 2.67 4.95
CA ALA A 230 9.63 1.92 3.72
C ALA A 230 9.20 2.70 2.47
N MET A 231 8.04 3.37 2.49
CA MET A 231 7.61 4.26 1.40
C MET A 231 8.57 5.44 1.21
N GLY A 232 9.13 5.95 2.31
CA GLY A 232 10.13 7.01 2.29
C GLY A 232 11.56 6.55 1.99
N GLN A 233 11.79 5.28 1.65
CA GLN A 233 13.12 4.73 1.36
C GLN A 233 14.12 4.86 2.53
N ALA A 234 13.65 4.98 3.77
CA ALA A 234 14.47 4.95 4.98
C ALA A 234 14.89 3.49 5.30
N ARG A 235 15.63 2.86 4.37
CA ARG A 235 15.82 1.39 4.30
C ARG A 235 16.33 0.77 5.60
N LYS A 236 17.39 1.34 6.19
CA LYS A 236 18.00 0.83 7.44
C LYS A 236 16.98 0.78 8.58
N ALA A 237 16.26 1.88 8.80
CA ALA A 237 15.25 1.96 9.86
C ALA A 237 14.05 1.07 9.57
N ALA A 238 13.59 1.00 8.32
CA ALA A 238 12.50 0.13 7.89
C ALA A 238 12.83 -1.36 8.13
N LEU A 239 14.00 -1.84 7.69
CA LEU A 239 14.40 -3.24 7.90
C LEU A 239 14.57 -3.57 9.39
N THR A 240 15.25 -2.69 10.14
CA THR A 240 15.44 -2.88 11.58
C THR A 240 14.10 -2.91 12.34
N LEU A 241 13.13 -2.09 11.94
CA LEU A 241 11.80 -2.10 12.53
C LEU A 241 11.00 -3.34 12.10
N ALA A 242 11.11 -3.79 10.84
CA ALA A 242 10.47 -5.01 10.36
C ALA A 242 10.92 -6.23 11.17
N ASP A 243 12.23 -6.36 11.42
CA ASP A 243 12.79 -7.45 12.20
C ASP A 243 12.38 -7.39 13.67
N ALA A 244 12.22 -6.18 14.23
CA ALA A 244 11.73 -6.00 15.59
C ALA A 244 10.25 -6.37 15.75
N LEU A 245 9.41 -6.16 14.72
CA LEU A 245 7.98 -6.44 14.74
C LEU A 245 7.63 -7.88 14.35
N GLU A 246 8.50 -8.57 13.60
CA GLU A 246 8.22 -9.92 13.08
C GLU A 246 7.82 -10.94 14.16
N PRO A 247 8.47 -11.03 15.34
CA PRO A 247 8.04 -11.95 16.40
C PRO A 247 6.61 -11.69 16.89
N ASP A 248 6.22 -10.41 17.02
CA ASP A 248 4.89 -10.02 17.47
C ASP A 248 3.83 -10.35 16.40
N VAL A 249 4.17 -10.19 15.11
CA VAL A 249 3.32 -10.64 14.00
C VAL A 249 3.14 -12.15 14.01
N ASP A 250 4.22 -12.90 14.22
CA ASP A 250 4.18 -14.37 14.24
C ASP A 250 3.36 -14.91 15.43
N ALA A 251 3.31 -14.17 16.54
CA ALA A 251 2.53 -14.50 17.73
C ALA A 251 1.01 -14.24 17.57
N LEU A 252 0.57 -13.55 16.50
CA LEU A 252 -0.86 -13.29 16.27
C LEU A 252 -1.63 -14.58 16.02
N THR A 253 -2.67 -14.80 16.84
CA THR A 253 -3.52 -16.01 16.77
C THR A 253 -4.65 -15.89 15.76
N LEU A 254 -5.08 -14.67 15.43
CA LEU A 254 -6.13 -14.40 14.44
C LEU A 254 -5.52 -14.42 13.02
N PRO A 255 -5.85 -15.41 12.16
CA PRO A 255 -5.20 -15.57 10.86
C PRO A 255 -5.34 -14.34 9.95
N SER A 256 -6.50 -13.68 9.95
CA SER A 256 -6.74 -12.48 9.14
C SER A 256 -5.87 -11.29 9.56
N ARG A 257 -5.67 -11.09 10.87
CA ARG A 257 -4.77 -10.04 11.39
C ARG A 257 -3.31 -10.38 11.09
N ARG A 258 -2.92 -11.64 11.29
CA ARG A 258 -1.56 -12.12 10.98
C ARG A 258 -1.22 -11.94 9.51
N ASP A 259 -2.11 -12.36 8.62
CA ASP A 259 -1.91 -12.25 7.17
C ASP A 259 -1.80 -10.78 6.74
N ALA A 260 -2.66 -9.89 7.27
CA ALA A 260 -2.56 -8.45 7.01
C ALA A 260 -1.21 -7.87 7.46
N ALA A 261 -0.75 -8.23 8.67
CA ALA A 261 0.54 -7.76 9.19
C ALA A 261 1.74 -8.36 8.41
N SER A 262 1.68 -9.64 8.03
CA SER A 262 2.69 -10.28 7.18
C SER A 262 2.77 -9.64 5.80
N LEU A 263 1.65 -9.17 5.23
CA LEU A 263 1.65 -8.42 3.99
C LEU A 263 2.31 -7.03 4.13
N VAL A 264 2.15 -6.38 5.28
CA VAL A 264 2.87 -5.13 5.59
C VAL A 264 4.38 -5.38 5.66
N LEU A 265 4.81 -6.41 6.39
CA LEU A 265 6.23 -6.81 6.46
C LEU A 265 6.79 -7.14 5.07
N TYR A 266 6.07 -7.93 4.28
CA TYR A 266 6.41 -8.23 2.89
C TYR A 266 6.61 -6.94 2.08
N GLY A 267 5.63 -6.04 2.09
CA GLY A 267 5.69 -4.79 1.34
C GLY A 267 6.84 -3.89 1.79
N ALA A 268 7.13 -3.81 3.09
CA ALA A 268 8.21 -2.99 3.62
C ALA A 268 9.60 -3.52 3.26
N ARG A 269 9.80 -4.84 3.34
CA ARG A 269 11.06 -5.52 2.99
C ARG A 269 11.36 -5.43 1.50
N ILE A 270 10.36 -5.60 0.64
CA ILE A 270 10.51 -5.38 -0.82
C ILE A 270 10.95 -3.94 -1.12
N ARG A 271 10.28 -2.92 -0.55
CA ARG A 271 10.64 -1.50 -0.77
C ARG A 271 12.03 -1.15 -0.24
N SER A 272 12.51 -1.90 0.76
CA SER A 272 13.80 -1.67 1.41
C SER A 272 14.93 -2.53 0.83
N ASP A 273 14.69 -3.19 -0.30
CA ASP A 273 15.67 -3.99 -1.05
C ASP A 273 16.11 -5.30 -0.34
N ASP A 274 15.21 -5.93 0.42
CA ASP A 274 15.40 -7.26 1.02
C ASP A 274 14.35 -8.27 0.53
N PRO A 275 14.50 -8.80 -0.69
CA PRO A 275 13.54 -9.74 -1.26
C PRO A 275 13.50 -11.09 -0.53
N ALA A 276 14.62 -11.56 0.03
CA ALA A 276 14.67 -12.85 0.71
C ALA A 276 13.80 -12.84 1.98
N ALA A 277 13.98 -11.85 2.84
CA ALA A 277 13.15 -11.71 4.04
C ALA A 277 11.70 -11.37 3.69
N ALA A 278 11.46 -10.65 2.58
CA ALA A 278 10.12 -10.40 2.11
C ALA A 278 9.37 -11.69 1.75
N PHE A 279 10.02 -12.61 1.02
CA PHE A 279 9.41 -13.89 0.69
C PHE A 279 9.15 -14.74 1.93
N VAL A 280 10.00 -14.67 2.95
CA VAL A 280 9.72 -15.30 4.25
C VAL A 280 8.41 -14.74 4.83
N SER A 281 8.22 -13.42 4.85
CA SER A 281 6.96 -12.81 5.30
C SER A 281 5.76 -13.25 4.45
N LEU A 282 5.90 -13.29 3.11
CA LEU A 282 4.82 -13.69 2.23
C LEU A 282 4.45 -15.18 2.38
N SER A 283 5.42 -16.03 2.68
CA SER A 283 5.21 -17.47 2.90
C SER A 283 4.29 -17.77 4.09
N LYS A 284 4.22 -16.84 5.06
CA LYS A 284 3.41 -16.95 6.27
C LYS A 284 1.93 -16.62 6.05
N VAL A 285 1.60 -15.96 4.92
CA VAL A 285 0.22 -15.63 4.55
C VAL A 285 -0.53 -16.92 4.25
N THR A 286 -1.67 -17.14 4.91
CA THR A 286 -2.39 -18.41 4.84
C THR A 286 -3.11 -18.61 3.51
N ASP A 287 -3.68 -17.56 2.92
CA ASP A 287 -4.43 -17.63 1.66
C ASP A 287 -3.50 -17.71 0.43
N PRO A 288 -3.50 -18.84 -0.31
CA PRO A 288 -2.69 -18.98 -1.53
C PRO A 288 -3.17 -18.09 -2.69
N ALA A 289 -4.44 -17.65 -2.71
CA ALA A 289 -4.90 -16.72 -3.73
C ALA A 289 -4.26 -15.34 -3.52
N THR A 290 -4.27 -14.84 -2.27
CA THR A 290 -3.59 -13.60 -1.89
C THR A 290 -2.08 -13.66 -2.13
N ARG A 291 -1.41 -14.77 -1.81
CA ARG A 291 0.03 -14.92 -2.12
C ARG A 291 0.31 -14.83 -3.61
N ARG A 292 -0.42 -15.58 -4.43
CA ARG A 292 -0.28 -15.53 -5.90
C ARG A 292 -0.58 -14.15 -6.45
N ASP A 293 -1.62 -13.48 -5.95
CA ASP A 293 -1.95 -12.12 -6.34
C ASP A 293 -0.77 -11.17 -6.09
N ARG A 294 -0.14 -11.23 -4.90
CA ARG A 294 1.05 -10.44 -4.58
C ARG A 294 2.28 -10.81 -5.42
N LEU A 295 2.48 -12.08 -5.73
CA LEU A 295 3.55 -12.54 -6.62
C LEU A 295 3.33 -12.09 -8.08
N SER A 296 2.08 -12.02 -8.54
CA SER A 296 1.73 -11.57 -9.90
C SER A 296 1.67 -10.05 -10.04
N ASN A 297 1.22 -9.38 -8.99
CA ASN A 297 1.03 -7.93 -8.88
C ASN A 297 2.12 -7.32 -7.99
N MET A 298 3.35 -7.85 -8.04
CA MET A 298 4.44 -7.39 -7.17
C MET A 298 4.49 -5.85 -7.17
N PRO A 299 4.20 -5.17 -6.04
CA PRO A 299 3.53 -3.86 -6.08
C PRO A 299 4.40 -2.66 -6.53
N PHE A 300 5.64 -2.86 -6.96
CA PHE A 300 6.55 -1.78 -7.41
C PHE A 300 6.97 -1.94 -8.86
N ALA A 301 6.62 -3.09 -9.46
CA ALA A 301 7.05 -3.47 -10.78
C ALA A 301 6.44 -2.64 -11.91
N GLN A 302 5.34 -1.91 -11.74
CA GLN A 302 4.87 -1.09 -12.87
C GLN A 302 5.71 0.16 -13.15
N LYS A 303 6.46 0.67 -12.16
CA LYS A 303 7.48 1.72 -12.38
C LYS A 303 8.88 1.15 -12.62
N ASP A 304 9.21 0.03 -11.96
CA ASP A 304 10.55 -0.56 -12.00
C ASP A 304 10.72 -1.72 -13.01
N PHE A 305 9.63 -2.33 -13.46
CA PHE A 305 9.53 -3.29 -14.56
C PHE A 305 8.83 -2.64 -15.75
N SER A 306 9.64 -2.00 -16.58
CA SER A 306 9.23 -1.56 -17.89
C SER A 306 10.23 -2.11 -18.90
N PRO A 307 9.80 -2.47 -20.13
CA PRO A 307 10.69 -2.80 -21.25
C PRO A 307 11.84 -1.79 -21.44
N VAL A 308 11.63 -0.55 -20.99
CA VAL A 308 12.59 0.56 -21.09
C VAL A 308 13.35 0.87 -19.79
N ASN A 309 13.02 0.26 -18.64
CA ASN A 309 13.75 0.51 -17.39
C ASN A 309 15.00 -0.40 -17.29
N PRO A 310 16.21 0.17 -17.19
CA PRO A 310 17.44 -0.63 -17.08
C PRO A 310 17.54 -1.46 -15.78
N ASP A 311 16.87 -1.04 -14.70
CA ASP A 311 17.00 -1.70 -13.38
C ASP A 311 16.16 -2.97 -13.26
N SER A 312 15.22 -3.21 -14.19
CA SER A 312 14.30 -4.35 -14.17
C SER A 312 15.02 -5.70 -14.12
N LEU A 313 16.15 -5.82 -14.82
CA LEU A 313 16.94 -7.06 -14.87
C LEU A 313 17.54 -7.39 -13.50
N GLY A 314 18.21 -6.42 -12.87
CA GLY A 314 18.82 -6.60 -11.56
C GLY A 314 17.78 -6.86 -10.48
N TRP A 315 16.61 -6.22 -10.57
CA TRP A 315 15.49 -6.49 -9.67
C TRP A 315 14.94 -7.92 -9.82
N MET A 316 14.76 -8.40 -11.05
CA MET A 316 14.29 -9.76 -11.30
C MET A 316 15.25 -10.82 -10.78
N ASP A 317 16.56 -10.63 -10.99
CA ASP A 317 17.55 -11.59 -10.51
C ASP A 317 17.58 -11.65 -8.97
N ARG A 318 17.51 -10.49 -8.29
CA ARG A 318 17.41 -10.44 -6.82
C ARG A 318 16.15 -11.11 -6.29
N LEU A 319 15.00 -10.92 -6.95
CA LEU A 319 13.75 -11.59 -6.58
C LEU A 319 13.85 -13.11 -6.75
N LEU A 320 14.38 -13.58 -7.88
CA LEU A 320 14.53 -15.00 -8.13
C LEU A 320 15.52 -15.63 -7.14
N ALA A 321 16.65 -14.97 -6.86
CA ALA A 321 17.58 -15.39 -5.83
C ALA A 321 16.95 -15.42 -4.43
N GLY A 322 16.15 -14.41 -4.09
CA GLY A 322 15.41 -14.36 -2.82
C GLY A 322 14.40 -15.51 -2.67
N ALA A 323 13.70 -15.86 -3.75
CA ALA A 323 12.82 -17.02 -3.76
C ALA A 323 13.60 -18.35 -3.66
N GLU A 324 14.76 -18.48 -4.31
CA GLU A 324 15.63 -19.66 -4.22
C GLU A 324 16.19 -19.89 -2.82
N ALA A 325 16.45 -18.82 -2.07
CA ALA A 325 16.93 -18.87 -0.69
C ALA A 325 15.90 -19.48 0.28
N LEU A 326 14.63 -19.57 -0.11
CA LEU A 326 13.60 -20.23 0.70
C LEU A 326 13.89 -21.73 0.86
N PRO A 327 13.51 -22.33 2.00
CA PRO A 327 13.47 -23.78 2.14
C PRO A 327 12.63 -24.45 1.06
N ALA A 328 12.98 -25.69 0.72
CA ALA A 328 12.20 -26.50 -0.21
C ALA A 328 10.76 -26.65 0.30
N SER A 329 9.83 -26.00 -0.38
CA SER A 329 8.43 -25.89 -0.01
C SER A 329 7.56 -25.62 -1.23
N ASP A 330 6.26 -25.86 -1.11
CA ASP A 330 5.29 -25.55 -2.17
C ASP A 330 5.30 -24.05 -2.50
N PHE A 331 5.45 -23.20 -1.49
CA PHE A 331 5.53 -21.76 -1.67
C PHE A 331 6.78 -21.32 -2.45
N ARG A 332 7.94 -21.96 -2.23
CA ARG A 332 9.13 -21.69 -3.05
C ARG A 332 8.86 -21.96 -4.52
N THR A 333 8.25 -23.10 -4.83
CA THR A 333 7.89 -23.48 -6.20
C THR A 333 6.88 -22.50 -6.79
N GLU A 334 5.88 -22.10 -6.00
CA GLU A 334 4.87 -21.09 -6.35
C GLU A 334 5.54 -19.75 -6.72
N ALA A 335 6.42 -19.24 -5.85
CA ALA A 335 7.13 -17.97 -6.03
C ALA A 335 8.03 -17.98 -7.27
N LEU A 336 8.87 -19.01 -7.42
CA LEU A 336 9.76 -19.16 -8.58
C LEU A 336 8.97 -19.22 -9.89
N THR A 337 7.85 -19.95 -9.90
CA THR A 337 7.00 -20.06 -11.10
C THR A 337 6.43 -18.70 -11.49
N GLN A 338 5.87 -17.94 -10.54
CA GLN A 338 5.27 -16.63 -10.85
C GLN A 338 6.31 -15.59 -11.29
N LEU A 339 7.49 -15.58 -10.65
CA LEU A 339 8.58 -14.69 -11.03
C LEU A 339 9.11 -15.00 -12.44
N CYS A 340 9.34 -16.28 -12.75
CA CYS A 340 9.78 -16.70 -14.07
C CYS A 340 8.75 -16.37 -15.17
N ARG A 341 7.45 -16.52 -14.90
CA ARG A 341 6.38 -16.05 -15.81
C ARG A 341 6.43 -14.54 -16.02
N THR A 342 6.74 -13.77 -14.99
CA THR A 342 6.86 -12.32 -15.09
C THR A 342 8.08 -11.89 -15.90
N ALA A 343 9.22 -12.56 -15.73
CA ALA A 343 10.41 -12.38 -16.56
C ALA A 343 10.11 -12.72 -18.04
N GLN A 344 9.44 -13.85 -18.30
CA GLN A 344 9.05 -14.27 -19.65
C GLN A 344 8.15 -13.24 -20.33
N ARG A 345 7.08 -12.79 -19.65
CA ARG A 345 6.14 -11.79 -20.21
C ARG A 345 6.88 -10.49 -20.56
N SER A 346 7.73 -10.00 -19.66
CA SER A 346 8.55 -8.81 -19.87
C SER A 346 9.50 -8.96 -21.07
N ALA A 347 10.18 -10.11 -21.17
CA ALA A 347 11.07 -10.42 -22.29
C ALA A 347 10.32 -10.51 -23.62
N MET A 348 9.13 -11.13 -23.63
CA MET A 348 8.30 -11.24 -24.83
C MET A 348 7.85 -9.87 -25.35
N GLU A 349 7.46 -8.95 -24.46
CA GLU A 349 7.12 -7.58 -24.87
C GLU A 349 8.34 -6.81 -25.41
N MET A 350 9.52 -6.99 -24.81
CA MET A 350 10.77 -6.40 -25.31
C MET A 350 11.18 -6.98 -26.68
N ALA A 351 11.02 -8.29 -26.90
CA ALA A 351 11.43 -8.95 -28.15
C ALA A 351 10.63 -8.48 -29.37
N LYS A 352 9.42 -7.94 -29.18
CA LYS A 352 8.63 -7.30 -30.25
C LYS A 352 9.24 -5.98 -30.73
N MET A 353 10.22 -5.43 -30.02
CA MET A 353 10.91 -4.18 -30.33
C MET A 353 12.36 -4.50 -30.74
N PRO A 354 12.75 -4.36 -32.03
CA PRO A 354 14.05 -4.82 -32.51
C PRO A 354 15.26 -4.23 -31.76
N ASN A 355 15.18 -2.97 -31.32
CA ASN A 355 16.21 -2.30 -30.54
C ASN A 355 16.33 -2.79 -29.08
N LEU A 356 15.41 -3.63 -28.61
CA LEU A 356 15.42 -4.21 -27.27
C LEU A 356 15.68 -5.72 -27.26
N LEU A 357 15.94 -6.35 -28.42
CA LEU A 357 16.13 -7.80 -28.53
C LEU A 357 17.24 -8.33 -27.58
N GLY A 358 18.38 -7.64 -27.50
CA GLY A 358 19.47 -8.01 -26.59
C GLY A 358 19.08 -7.90 -25.10
N LYS A 359 18.24 -6.92 -24.73
CA LYS A 359 17.70 -6.80 -23.36
C LYS A 359 16.67 -7.89 -23.06
N ALA A 360 15.84 -8.23 -24.06
CA ALA A 360 14.91 -9.35 -23.96
C ALA A 360 15.65 -10.68 -23.71
N GLY A 361 16.76 -10.91 -24.43
CA GLY A 361 17.64 -12.06 -24.23
C GLY A 361 18.18 -12.13 -22.81
N ALA A 362 18.74 -11.03 -22.30
CA ALA A 362 19.24 -10.95 -20.93
C ALA A 362 18.16 -11.27 -19.89
N MET A 363 16.95 -10.71 -20.04
CA MET A 363 15.83 -10.97 -19.12
C MET A 363 15.35 -12.43 -19.17
N ALA A 364 15.23 -13.01 -20.37
CA ALA A 364 14.83 -14.40 -20.53
C ALA A 364 15.86 -15.37 -19.92
N GLU A 365 17.15 -15.04 -20.02
CA GLU A 365 18.25 -15.83 -19.48
C GLU A 365 18.20 -15.99 -17.97
N VAL A 366 17.84 -14.94 -17.22
CA VAL A 366 17.73 -15.00 -15.75
C VAL A 366 16.77 -16.11 -15.30
N ALA A 367 15.62 -16.24 -15.96
CA ALA A 367 14.64 -17.29 -15.67
C ALA A 367 15.01 -18.65 -16.28
N ALA A 368 15.59 -18.65 -17.49
CA ALA A 368 15.98 -19.89 -18.18
C ALA A 368 17.11 -20.64 -17.44
N ARG A 369 18.07 -19.94 -16.83
CA ARG A 369 19.12 -20.54 -15.99
C ARG A 369 18.56 -21.34 -14.80
N ARG A 370 17.36 -20.99 -14.35
CA ARG A 370 16.62 -21.68 -13.28
C ARG A 370 15.73 -22.81 -13.82
N ARG A 371 15.89 -23.16 -15.10
CA ARG A 371 15.18 -24.22 -15.84
C ARG A 371 13.69 -23.94 -16.07
N HIS A 372 13.27 -22.69 -16.13
CA HIS A 372 11.91 -22.35 -16.57
C HIS A 372 11.76 -22.62 -18.07
N GLY A 373 10.96 -23.62 -18.42
CA GLY A 373 10.82 -24.12 -19.79
C GLY A 373 10.38 -23.07 -20.81
N PRO A 374 9.31 -22.28 -20.54
CA PRO A 374 8.86 -21.23 -21.44
C PRO A 374 9.87 -20.10 -21.66
N SER A 375 10.62 -19.68 -20.63
CA SER A 375 11.68 -18.67 -20.79
C SER A 375 12.86 -19.19 -21.60
N ALA A 376 13.23 -20.46 -21.41
CA ALA A 376 14.27 -21.11 -22.20
C ALA A 376 13.89 -21.22 -23.68
N GLN A 377 12.62 -21.53 -23.99
CA GLN A 377 12.13 -21.51 -25.37
C GLN A 377 12.21 -20.12 -25.99
N LEU A 378 11.75 -19.09 -25.27
CA LEU A 378 11.83 -17.70 -25.74
C LEU A 378 13.28 -17.29 -26.00
N LEU A 379 14.20 -17.62 -25.09
CA LEU A 379 15.62 -17.31 -25.24
C LEU A 379 16.23 -18.03 -26.45
N ALA A 380 15.87 -19.30 -26.68
CA ALA A 380 16.33 -20.04 -27.85
C ALA A 380 15.92 -19.33 -29.15
N LEU A 381 14.64 -18.94 -29.26
CA LEU A 381 14.12 -18.20 -30.43
C LEU A 381 14.80 -16.84 -30.62
N ILE A 382 15.12 -16.13 -29.52
CA ILE A 382 15.89 -14.88 -29.57
C ILE A 382 17.29 -15.12 -30.14
N ARG A 383 18.00 -16.16 -29.68
CA ARG A 383 19.33 -16.52 -30.20
C ARG A 383 19.30 -16.94 -31.67
N GLU A 384 18.27 -17.66 -32.10
CA GLU A 384 18.10 -17.98 -33.52
C GLU A 384 17.94 -16.73 -34.39
N ALA A 385 17.21 -15.73 -33.89
CA ALA A 385 17.03 -14.45 -34.58
C ALA A 385 18.32 -13.60 -34.67
N GLU A 386 19.23 -13.73 -33.70
CA GLU A 386 20.55 -13.07 -33.73
C GLU A 386 21.48 -13.66 -34.82
N GLY A 387 21.33 -14.94 -35.15
CA GLY A 387 22.04 -15.61 -36.24
C GLY A 387 23.53 -15.90 -36.00
N GLY A 388 24.13 -16.68 -36.90
CA GLY A 388 25.54 -17.09 -36.82
C GLY A 388 25.79 -18.38 -36.02
N ALA A 389 27.00 -18.92 -36.14
CA ALA A 389 27.35 -20.23 -35.56
C ALA A 389 27.33 -20.26 -34.03
N ALA A 390 27.76 -19.17 -33.38
CA ALA A 390 27.75 -19.06 -31.92
C ALA A 390 26.32 -19.01 -31.35
N ALA A 391 25.45 -18.18 -31.94
CA ALA A 391 24.07 -18.05 -31.50
C ALA A 391 23.27 -19.33 -31.76
N ARG A 392 23.55 -20.03 -32.88
CA ARG A 392 22.99 -21.36 -33.16
C ARG A 392 23.36 -22.38 -32.08
N ALA A 393 24.63 -22.45 -31.70
CA ALA A 393 25.06 -23.36 -30.63
C ALA A 393 24.41 -23.02 -29.29
N GLU A 394 24.17 -21.74 -29.00
CA GLU A 394 23.48 -21.30 -27.79
C GLU A 394 21.97 -21.62 -27.83
N ALA A 395 21.30 -21.43 -28.97
CA ALA A 395 19.91 -21.80 -29.18
C ALA A 395 19.66 -23.30 -28.92
N ALA A 396 20.57 -24.16 -29.40
CA ALA A 396 20.51 -25.61 -29.13
C ALA A 396 20.52 -25.92 -27.63
N ARG A 397 21.33 -25.21 -26.85
CA ARG A 397 21.39 -25.37 -25.38
C ARG A 397 20.06 -24.99 -24.75
N TRP A 398 19.49 -23.87 -25.15
CA TRP A 398 18.25 -23.37 -24.57
C TRP A 398 17.01 -24.19 -24.96
N HIS A 399 16.96 -24.76 -26.16
CA HIS A 399 15.93 -25.75 -26.48
C HIS A 399 16.08 -27.03 -25.63
N ALA A 400 17.30 -27.47 -25.32
CA ALA A 400 17.52 -28.61 -24.44
C ALA A 400 17.03 -28.33 -23.00
N VAL A 401 17.24 -27.11 -22.50
CA VAL A 401 16.67 -26.65 -21.23
C VAL A 401 15.16 -26.56 -21.33
N SER A 402 14.59 -26.06 -22.43
CA SER A 402 13.14 -25.97 -22.61
C SER A 402 12.45 -27.35 -22.62
N ALA A 403 13.07 -28.34 -23.29
CA ALA A 403 12.55 -29.70 -23.39
C ALA A 403 12.56 -30.48 -22.05
N SER A 404 13.30 -29.99 -21.05
CA SER A 404 13.48 -30.63 -19.74
C SER A 404 13.10 -29.72 -18.56
N GLY A 405 12.73 -28.47 -18.84
CA GLY A 405 12.40 -27.45 -17.85
C GLY A 405 11.01 -27.62 -17.23
N PHE A 406 10.78 -26.92 -16.12
CA PHE A 406 9.49 -26.89 -15.44
C PHE A 406 8.51 -25.89 -16.10
N ASP A 407 7.22 -26.00 -15.78
CA ASP A 407 6.11 -25.16 -16.31
C ASP A 407 5.91 -25.22 -17.84
N GLY A 408 6.61 -26.13 -18.52
CA GLY A 408 6.42 -26.39 -19.95
C GLY A 408 5.22 -27.31 -20.20
N ALA A 409 4.32 -26.92 -21.12
CA ALA A 409 3.27 -27.79 -21.61
C ALA A 409 3.86 -28.93 -22.46
N MET A 410 3.18 -30.07 -22.55
CA MET A 410 3.60 -31.19 -23.41
C MET A 410 3.83 -30.76 -24.87
N LYS A 411 3.03 -29.81 -25.36
CA LYS A 411 3.18 -29.22 -26.70
C LYS A 411 4.48 -28.44 -26.84
N SER A 412 4.79 -27.52 -25.91
CA SER A 412 6.03 -26.74 -25.97
C SER A 412 7.27 -27.63 -25.82
N ARG A 413 7.16 -28.71 -25.04
CA ARG A 413 8.22 -29.73 -24.94
C ARG A 413 8.45 -30.45 -26.27
N ALA A 414 7.37 -30.84 -26.94
CA ALA A 414 7.47 -31.48 -28.26
C ALA A 414 8.09 -30.53 -29.29
N GLU A 415 7.66 -29.27 -29.33
CA GLU A 415 8.22 -28.23 -30.21
C GLU A 415 9.72 -28.02 -29.95
N ALA A 416 10.14 -27.96 -28.68
CA ALA A 416 11.56 -27.86 -28.33
C ALA A 416 12.36 -29.09 -28.78
N LEU A 417 11.81 -30.30 -28.65
CA LEU A 417 12.45 -31.54 -29.12
C LEU A 417 12.54 -31.62 -30.65
N THR A 418 11.50 -31.19 -31.36
CA THR A 418 11.51 -31.10 -32.83
C THR A 418 12.55 -30.07 -33.29
N ALA A 419 12.59 -28.90 -32.67
CA ALA A 419 13.60 -27.88 -32.96
C ALA A 419 15.01 -28.41 -32.72
N LEU A 420 15.27 -29.05 -31.57
CA LEU A 420 16.53 -29.74 -31.28
C LEU A 420 16.90 -30.77 -32.35
N GLY A 421 15.91 -31.50 -32.87
CA GLY A 421 16.11 -32.49 -33.93
C GLY A 421 16.75 -31.92 -35.20
N THR A 422 16.58 -30.63 -35.47
CA THR A 422 17.18 -29.93 -36.63
C THR A 422 18.66 -29.56 -36.45
N PHE A 423 19.20 -29.68 -35.24
CA PHE A 423 20.62 -29.44 -34.96
C PHE A 423 21.47 -30.68 -35.25
N THR A 424 22.75 -30.46 -35.53
CA THR A 424 23.68 -31.55 -35.81
C THR A 424 23.84 -32.48 -34.58
N PRO A 425 24.22 -33.75 -34.77
CA PRO A 425 24.44 -34.66 -33.65
C PRO A 425 25.45 -34.14 -32.61
N ALA A 426 26.48 -33.41 -33.05
CA ALA A 426 27.47 -32.80 -32.19
C ALA A 426 26.89 -31.65 -31.35
N GLU A 427 26.10 -30.75 -31.96
CA GLU A 427 25.41 -29.66 -31.25
C GLU A 427 24.40 -30.20 -30.23
N ARG A 428 23.60 -31.21 -30.60
CA ARG A 428 22.66 -31.87 -29.69
C ARG A 428 23.37 -32.50 -28.50
N SER A 429 24.48 -33.20 -28.75
CA SER A 429 25.27 -33.84 -27.70
C SER A 429 25.91 -32.80 -26.77
N ALA A 430 26.40 -31.69 -27.30
CA ALA A 430 26.97 -30.60 -26.52
C ALA A 430 25.89 -29.90 -25.66
N ALA A 431 24.70 -29.66 -26.21
CA ALA A 431 23.57 -29.09 -25.51
C ALA A 431 23.07 -30.01 -24.37
N ALA A 432 22.94 -31.31 -24.64
CA ALA A 432 22.47 -32.28 -23.65
C ALA A 432 23.43 -32.46 -22.47
N ARG A 433 24.75 -32.33 -22.68
CA ARG A 433 25.77 -32.41 -21.60
C ARG A 433 25.67 -31.30 -20.57
N LEU A 434 25.04 -30.17 -20.91
CA LEU A 434 24.86 -29.04 -20.00
C LEU A 434 23.63 -29.20 -19.10
N LEU A 435 22.79 -30.21 -19.34
CA LEU A 435 21.70 -30.58 -18.46
C LEU A 435 22.26 -31.38 -17.28
N GLN A 436 22.23 -30.81 -16.09
CA GLN A 436 22.41 -31.60 -14.87
C GLN A 436 21.24 -32.59 -14.75
N PRO A 437 21.48 -33.88 -14.43
CA PRO A 437 20.42 -34.86 -14.25
C PRO A 437 19.38 -34.32 -13.26
N SER A 438 18.09 -34.40 -13.62
CA SER A 438 17.02 -34.00 -12.71
C SER A 438 17.04 -34.93 -11.50
N ALA A 439 16.65 -34.43 -10.32
CA ALA A 439 16.51 -35.24 -9.11
C ALA A 439 15.51 -36.41 -9.27
N THR A 440 14.64 -36.37 -10.29
CA THR A 440 13.70 -37.45 -10.63
C THR A 440 14.29 -38.51 -11.56
N GLY A 441 15.50 -38.33 -12.12
CA GLY A 441 16.17 -39.34 -12.95
C GLY A 441 15.56 -39.61 -14.33
N ASP A 442 14.46 -38.95 -14.70
CA ASP A 442 13.65 -39.33 -15.88
C ASP A 442 14.30 -39.04 -17.24
N VAL A 443 15.23 -38.08 -17.31
CA VAL A 443 15.82 -37.62 -18.57
C VAL A 443 17.34 -37.50 -18.44
N SER A 444 18.06 -38.51 -18.90
CA SER A 444 19.52 -38.45 -19.07
C SER A 444 19.89 -37.66 -20.35
N PRO A 445 21.09 -37.07 -20.43
CA PRO A 445 21.57 -36.43 -21.65
C PRO A 445 21.47 -37.32 -22.90
N ALA A 446 21.76 -38.62 -22.75
CA ALA A 446 21.64 -39.60 -23.83
C ALA A 446 20.18 -39.79 -24.29
N ARG A 447 19.25 -39.90 -23.33
CA ARG A 447 17.82 -40.05 -23.62
C ARG A 447 17.25 -38.80 -24.31
N LEU A 448 17.70 -37.61 -23.94
CA LEU A 448 17.28 -36.36 -24.60
C LEU A 448 17.73 -36.29 -26.06
N VAL A 449 18.97 -36.71 -26.36
CA VAL A 449 19.48 -36.78 -27.74
C VAL A 449 18.69 -37.79 -28.57
N GLU A 450 18.38 -38.95 -28.01
CA GLU A 450 17.55 -39.97 -28.66
C GLU A 450 16.12 -39.46 -28.93
N MET A 451 15.48 -38.84 -27.94
CA MET A 451 14.15 -38.25 -28.09
C MET A 451 14.11 -37.16 -29.16
N ALA A 452 15.13 -36.30 -29.23
CA ALA A 452 15.22 -35.26 -30.26
C ALA A 452 15.44 -35.84 -31.66
N ALA A 453 16.25 -36.90 -31.79
CA ALA A 453 16.46 -37.58 -33.07
C ALA A 453 15.16 -38.24 -33.60
N ASN A 454 14.36 -38.81 -32.70
CA ASN A 454 13.09 -39.46 -33.03
C ASN A 454 11.93 -38.48 -33.26
N ALA A 455 12.06 -37.21 -32.83
CA ALA A 455 11.03 -36.18 -33.03
C ALA A 455 10.98 -35.66 -34.47
N THR A 456 12.04 -35.85 -35.26
CA THR A 456 12.14 -35.44 -36.68
C THR A 456 11.84 -36.57 -37.68
N SER A 457 11.68 -37.81 -37.21
CA SER A 457 11.38 -38.98 -38.05
C SER A 457 9.88 -39.32 -38.12
N ARG A 458 9.03 -38.48 -37.53
CA ARG A 458 7.57 -38.48 -37.61
C ARG A 458 7.12 -37.21 -38.29
#